data_AF-H0IY20-F1
#
_entry.id   AF-H0IY20-F1
#
_cell.length_a   1.000
_cell.length_b   1.000
_cell.length_c   1.000
_cell.angle_alpha   90.00
_cell.angle_beta   90.00
_cell.angle_gamma   90.00
#
_symmetry.space_group_name_H-M   'P 1'
#
loop_
_entity.id
_entity.type
_entity.pdbx_description
1 polymer ?
#
loop_
_entity_poly.entity_id
_entity_poly.type
_entity_poly.pdbx_seq_one_letter_code
_entity_poly.pdbx_strand_id
1 'polypeptide(L)'
;MTHSLSTRADYQAWLGSIKQRVQSARMRAALAANGELIALYYELGAQIVERETQAQWGSGFINAFSNDLRHAFPEVGGFSPKNLRYCRAFFRFYCDPAIWQQAVAKLADTPWAGIDADRAGLLAQTPWGHNIQIFSKCADLSEAHGRQ
;
A
#
# COMPACT_ATOMS: atom_id res chain seq x y z
N MET A 1 -7.82 -5.13 -56.59
CA MET A 1 -6.47 -5.19 -56.00
C MET A 1 -6.64 -5.55 -54.53
N THR A 2 -6.54 -6.84 -54.22
CA THR A 2 -6.65 -7.36 -52.86
C THR A 2 -5.39 -6.99 -52.10
N HIS A 3 -5.50 -6.11 -51.10
CA HIS A 3 -4.42 -5.85 -50.15
C HIS A 3 -4.02 -7.19 -49.52
N SER A 4 -2.91 -7.74 -50.00
CA SER A 4 -2.29 -8.93 -49.44
C SER A 4 -2.10 -8.69 -47.95
N LEU A 5 -2.81 -9.49 -47.16
CA LEU A 5 -2.59 -9.67 -45.74
C LEU A 5 -1.08 -9.61 -45.47
N SER A 6 -0.71 -8.69 -44.57
CA SER A 6 0.56 -8.67 -43.85
C SER A 6 1.14 -10.09 -43.79
N THR A 7 2.39 -10.30 -44.20
CA THR A 7 2.97 -11.66 -44.18
C THR A 7 2.80 -12.25 -42.78
N ARG A 8 2.66 -13.57 -42.65
CA ARG A 8 2.49 -14.21 -41.33
C ARG A 8 3.55 -13.76 -40.33
N ALA A 9 4.77 -13.46 -40.79
CA ALA A 9 5.84 -12.89 -39.99
C ALA A 9 5.52 -11.48 -39.46
N ASP A 10 5.07 -10.57 -40.33
CA ASP A 10 4.70 -9.20 -39.96
C ASP A 10 3.56 -9.18 -38.93
N TYR A 11 2.55 -10.05 -39.11
CA TYR A 11 1.46 -10.19 -38.14
C TYR A 11 1.96 -10.69 -36.77
N GLN A 12 2.86 -11.68 -36.75
CA GLN A 12 3.41 -12.20 -35.49
C GLN A 12 4.28 -11.15 -34.77
N ALA A 13 5.08 -10.37 -35.51
CA ALA A 13 5.86 -9.27 -34.95
C ALA A 13 4.95 -8.19 -34.35
N TRP A 14 3.92 -7.77 -35.09
CA TRP A 14 2.91 -6.84 -34.60
C TRP A 14 2.19 -7.38 -33.35
N LEU A 15 1.72 -8.62 -33.37
CA LEU A 15 1.08 -9.27 -32.22
C LEU A 15 2.01 -9.32 -31.00
N GLY A 16 3.30 -9.61 -31.20
CA GLY A 16 4.32 -9.56 -30.16
C GLY A 16 4.41 -8.17 -29.51
N SER A 17 4.43 -7.12 -30.33
CA SER A 17 4.44 -5.72 -29.84
C SER A 17 3.19 -5.38 -29.02
N ILE A 18 2.01 -5.84 -29.44
CA ILE A 18 0.75 -5.63 -28.71
C ILE A 18 0.77 -6.36 -27.36
N LYS A 19 1.25 -7.62 -27.33
CA LYS A 19 1.39 -8.38 -26.07
C LYS A 19 2.30 -7.66 -25.08
N GLN A 20 3.42 -7.11 -25.53
CA GLN A 20 4.31 -6.32 -24.67
C GLN A 20 3.61 -5.08 -24.11
N ARG A 21 2.90 -4.33 -24.96
CA ARG A 21 2.12 -3.16 -24.52
C ARG A 21 1.06 -3.51 -23.48
N VAL A 22 0.35 -4.63 -23.66
CA VAL A 22 -0.64 -5.13 -22.70
C VAL A 22 0.02 -5.47 -21.36
N GLN A 23 1.15 -6.18 -21.37
CA GLN A 23 1.86 -6.52 -20.14
C GLN A 23 2.34 -5.26 -19.40
N SER A 24 2.93 -4.30 -20.11
CA SER A 24 3.35 -3.03 -19.50
C SER A 24 2.17 -2.24 -18.93
N ALA A 25 1.02 -2.23 -19.62
CA ALA A 25 -0.19 -1.56 -19.12
C ALA A 25 -0.71 -2.21 -17.82
N ARG A 26 -0.74 -3.55 -17.77
CA ARG A 26 -1.13 -4.29 -16.56
C ARG A 26 -0.18 -4.02 -15.39
N MET A 27 1.13 -3.98 -15.64
CA MET A 27 2.12 -3.67 -14.61
C MET A 27 1.91 -2.27 -14.03
N ARG A 28 1.73 -1.26 -14.88
CA ARG A 28 1.45 0.12 -14.41
C ARG A 28 0.17 0.21 -13.61
N ALA A 29 -0.90 -0.47 -14.04
CA ALA A 29 -2.16 -0.51 -13.29
C ALA A 29 -1.98 -1.17 -11.92
N ALA A 30 -1.23 -2.29 -11.86
CA ALA A 30 -0.94 -2.96 -10.60
C ALA A 30 -0.09 -2.11 -9.65
N LEU A 31 0.94 -1.41 -10.16
CA LEU A 31 1.77 -0.52 -9.36
C LEU A 31 0.99 0.68 -8.82
N ALA A 32 0.13 1.29 -9.65
CA ALA A 32 -0.73 2.38 -9.22
C ALA A 32 -1.71 1.93 -8.12
N ALA A 33 -2.41 0.81 -8.33
CA ALA A 33 -3.32 0.25 -7.33
C ALA A 33 -2.60 -0.16 -6.02
N ASN A 34 -1.38 -0.71 -6.11
CA ASN A 34 -0.57 -1.04 -4.95
C ASN A 34 -0.19 0.23 -4.16
N GLY A 35 0.22 1.31 -4.85
CA GLY A 35 0.56 2.58 -4.21
C GLY A 35 -0.60 3.14 -3.39
N GLU A 36 -1.79 3.19 -3.98
CA GLU A 36 -3.02 3.64 -3.30
C GLU A 36 -3.36 2.76 -2.10
N LEU A 37 -3.26 1.44 -2.26
CA LEU A 37 -3.56 0.49 -1.18
C LEU A 37 -2.63 0.68 0.02
N ILE A 38 -1.34 0.88 -0.22
CA ILE A 38 -0.36 1.03 0.87
C ILE A 38 -0.51 2.40 1.53
N ALA A 39 -0.81 3.45 0.76
CA ALA A 39 -1.13 4.76 1.32
C ALA A 39 -2.37 4.68 2.25
N LEU A 40 -3.43 4.00 1.81
CA LEU A 40 -4.62 3.74 2.65
C LEU A 40 -4.25 2.97 3.92
N TYR A 41 -3.42 1.94 3.84
CA TYR A 41 -2.99 1.20 5.02
C TYR A 41 -2.13 2.03 5.98
N TYR A 42 -1.31 2.95 5.47
CA TYR A 42 -0.59 3.91 6.30
C TYR A 42 -1.56 4.83 7.05
N GLU A 43 -2.55 5.38 6.34
CA GLU A 43 -3.57 6.26 6.92
C GLU A 43 -4.41 5.54 7.99
N LEU A 44 -4.90 4.33 7.69
CA LEU A 44 -5.65 3.53 8.66
C LEU A 44 -4.81 3.24 9.91
N GLY A 45 -3.51 2.98 9.74
CA GLY A 45 -2.59 2.83 10.86
C GLY A 45 -2.52 4.08 11.74
N ALA A 46 -2.42 5.24 11.10
CA ALA A 46 -2.37 6.54 11.76
C ALA A 46 -3.66 6.82 12.56
N GLN A 47 -4.82 6.60 11.94
CA GLN A 47 -6.15 6.77 12.57
C GLN A 47 -6.33 5.83 13.77
N ILE A 48 -5.86 4.59 13.67
CA ILE A 48 -5.89 3.65 14.79
C ILE A 48 -5.03 4.16 15.95
N VAL A 49 -3.80 4.63 15.67
CA VAL A 49 -2.90 5.17 16.70
C VAL A 49 -3.47 6.42 17.37
N GLU A 50 -4.09 7.31 16.61
CA GLU A 50 -4.76 8.50 17.16
C GLU A 50 -5.88 8.12 18.13
N ARG A 51 -6.78 7.22 17.74
CA ARG A 51 -7.92 6.77 18.57
C ARG A 51 -7.49 6.04 19.83
N GLU A 52 -6.42 5.23 19.75
CA GLU A 52 -5.80 4.59 20.92
C GLU A 52 -5.23 5.63 21.89
N THR A 53 -4.57 6.66 21.39
CA THR A 53 -3.94 7.71 22.22
C THR A 53 -4.97 8.59 22.91
N GLN A 54 -6.08 8.89 22.24
CA GLN A 54 -7.18 9.66 22.82
C GLN A 54 -8.01 8.84 23.84
N ALA A 55 -7.62 7.59 24.12
CA ALA A 55 -8.29 6.64 25.00
C ALA A 55 -9.80 6.49 24.71
N GLN A 56 -10.21 6.79 23.48
CA GLN A 56 -11.63 6.86 23.13
C GLN A 56 -12.24 5.46 23.09
N TRP A 57 -11.48 4.45 22.66
CA TRP A 57 -12.02 3.13 22.34
C TRP A 57 -11.24 1.98 22.98
N GLY A 58 -11.94 1.06 23.63
CA GLY A 58 -11.36 -0.08 24.35
C GLY A 58 -10.81 -1.19 23.44
N SER A 59 -10.37 -2.30 24.06
CA SER A 59 -9.66 -3.42 23.39
C SER A 59 -10.44 -4.11 22.26
N GLY A 60 -11.76 -3.94 22.18
CA GLY A 60 -12.62 -4.47 21.13
C GLY A 60 -12.68 -3.64 19.84
N PHE A 61 -12.14 -2.42 19.84
CA PHE A 61 -12.28 -1.47 18.74
C PHE A 61 -11.89 -2.05 17.37
N ILE A 62 -10.69 -2.63 17.26
CA ILE A 62 -10.19 -3.17 15.98
C ILE A 62 -11.10 -4.26 15.42
N ASN A 63 -11.75 -5.05 16.29
CA ASN A 63 -12.67 -6.10 15.83
C ASN A 63 -13.98 -5.48 15.32
N ALA A 64 -14.53 -4.48 16.02
CA ALA A 64 -15.71 -3.74 15.56
C ALA A 64 -15.43 -3.02 14.23
N PHE A 65 -14.33 -2.28 14.17
CA PHE A 65 -13.92 -1.56 12.97
C PHE A 65 -13.68 -2.48 11.77
N SER A 66 -13.02 -3.62 12.00
CA SER A 66 -12.88 -4.66 10.97
C SER A 66 -14.23 -5.17 10.48
N ASN A 67 -15.18 -5.40 11.39
CA ASN A 67 -16.50 -5.86 11.04
C ASN A 67 -17.22 -4.83 10.16
N ASP A 68 -17.22 -3.57 10.58
CA ASP A 68 -17.90 -2.49 9.87
C ASP A 68 -17.32 -2.28 8.47
N LEU A 69 -15.99 -2.25 8.33
CA LEU A 69 -15.33 -2.13 7.02
C LEU A 69 -15.65 -3.31 6.09
N ARG A 70 -15.66 -4.54 6.62
CA ARG A 70 -15.98 -5.73 5.82
C ARG A 70 -17.45 -5.79 5.43
N HIS A 71 -18.35 -5.19 6.21
CA HIS A 71 -19.76 -5.05 5.85
C HIS A 71 -19.97 -3.96 4.80
N ALA A 72 -19.27 -2.83 4.91
CA ALA A 72 -19.37 -1.73 3.97
C ALA A 72 -18.72 -2.06 2.61
N PHE A 73 -17.65 -2.86 2.61
CA PHE A 73 -16.86 -3.18 1.42
C PHE A 73 -16.59 -4.70 1.30
N PRO A 74 -17.64 -5.52 1.10
CA PRO A 74 -17.51 -6.99 1.11
C PRO A 74 -16.64 -7.54 -0.02
N GLU A 75 -16.52 -6.82 -1.13
CA GLU A 75 -15.68 -7.16 -2.29
C GLU A 75 -14.20 -6.82 -2.07
N VAL A 76 -13.88 -6.00 -1.07
CA VAL A 76 -12.53 -5.53 -0.79
C VAL A 76 -11.89 -6.38 0.30
N GLY A 77 -10.84 -7.11 -0.07
CA GLY A 77 -9.98 -7.80 0.89
C GLY A 77 -9.10 -6.84 1.69
N GLY A 78 -8.52 -7.32 2.81
CA GLY A 78 -7.54 -6.53 3.56
C GLY A 78 -8.06 -5.84 4.83
N PHE A 79 -9.35 -5.92 5.14
CA PHE A 79 -9.90 -5.36 6.39
C PHE A 79 -10.10 -6.37 7.51
N SER A 80 -9.29 -7.43 7.55
CA SER A 80 -9.31 -8.37 8.69
C SER A 80 -8.74 -7.69 9.95
N PRO A 81 -9.13 -8.14 11.17
CA PRO A 81 -8.58 -7.56 12.40
C PRO A 81 -7.06 -7.69 12.47
N LYS A 82 -6.50 -8.77 11.91
CA LYS A 82 -5.06 -8.98 11.83
C LYS A 82 -4.40 -7.94 10.94
N ASN A 83 -4.99 -7.66 9.78
CA ASN A 83 -4.42 -6.67 8.86
C ASN A 83 -4.52 -5.24 9.40
N LEU A 84 -5.60 -4.87 10.10
CA LEU A 84 -5.68 -3.56 10.76
C LEU A 84 -4.61 -3.38 11.85
N ARG A 85 -4.26 -4.45 12.58
CA ARG A 85 -3.10 -4.43 13.49
C ARG A 85 -1.77 -4.25 12.75
N TYR A 86 -1.65 -4.79 11.53
CA TYR A 86 -0.51 -4.54 10.66
C TYR A 86 -0.47 -3.10 10.15
N CYS A 87 -1.59 -2.51 9.75
CA CYS A 87 -1.67 -1.07 9.41
C CYS A 87 -1.14 -0.21 10.56
N ARG A 88 -1.59 -0.48 11.80
CA ARG A 88 -1.09 0.19 13.01
C ARG A 88 0.42 0.04 13.19
N ALA A 89 0.95 -1.19 13.03
CA ALA A 89 2.38 -1.45 13.14
C ALA A 89 3.18 -0.75 12.03
N PHE A 90 2.66 -0.76 10.80
CA PHE A 90 3.24 -0.10 9.64
C PHE A 90 3.40 1.40 9.88
N PHE A 91 2.36 2.09 10.31
CA PHE A 91 2.44 3.51 10.65
C PHE A 91 3.48 3.77 11.75
N ARG A 92 3.46 3.01 12.85
CA ARG A 92 4.42 3.18 13.96
C ARG A 92 5.87 2.90 13.58
N PHE A 93 6.10 2.03 12.61
CA PHE A 93 7.46 1.67 12.17
C PHE A 93 8.05 2.75 11.25
N TYR A 94 7.25 3.35 10.38
CA TYR A 94 7.73 4.30 9.37
C TYR A 94 7.55 5.77 9.73
N CYS A 95 6.60 6.11 10.61
CA CYS A 95 6.40 7.47 11.08
C CYS A 95 7.23 7.74 12.34
N ASP A 96 7.97 8.84 12.36
CA ASP A 96 8.74 9.25 13.53
C ASP A 96 7.79 9.61 14.71
N PRO A 97 7.93 8.95 15.88
CA PRO A 97 7.14 9.25 17.07
C PRO A 97 7.23 10.71 17.55
N ALA A 98 8.24 11.48 17.15
CA ALA A 98 8.34 12.90 17.50
C ALA A 98 7.34 13.78 16.74
N ILE A 99 6.85 13.33 15.57
CA ILE A 99 6.03 14.14 14.67
C ILE A 99 4.68 13.51 14.31
N TRP A 100 4.34 12.33 14.87
CA TRP A 100 3.19 11.56 14.40
C TRP A 100 1.86 12.31 14.53
N GLN A 101 1.70 13.17 15.55
CA GLN A 101 0.48 13.97 15.72
C GLN A 101 0.32 15.00 14.61
N GLN A 102 1.39 15.72 14.26
CA GLN A 102 1.39 16.67 13.14
C GLN A 102 1.22 15.94 11.81
N ALA A 103 1.78 14.74 11.68
CA ALA A 103 1.60 13.89 10.51
C ALA A 103 0.14 13.48 10.34
N VAL A 104 -0.50 12.93 11.38
CA VAL A 104 -1.91 12.52 11.37
C VAL A 104 -2.82 13.66 10.93
N ALA A 105 -2.62 14.86 11.49
CA ALA A 105 -3.44 16.03 11.18
C ALA A 105 -3.38 16.47 9.70
N LYS A 106 -2.34 16.05 8.96
CA LYS A 106 -2.12 16.43 7.55
C LYS A 106 -2.47 15.33 6.56
N LEU A 107 -2.79 14.11 7.01
CA LEU A 107 -2.97 12.96 6.12
C LEU A 107 -4.12 13.14 5.11
N ALA A 108 -5.14 13.92 5.45
CA ALA A 108 -6.24 14.23 4.55
C ALA A 108 -5.79 15.00 3.28
N ASP A 109 -4.78 15.86 3.41
CA ASP A 109 -4.28 16.70 2.31
C ASP A 109 -2.98 16.15 1.71
N THR A 110 -2.20 15.40 2.50
CA THR A 110 -0.88 14.91 2.11
C THR A 110 -0.77 13.42 2.46
N PRO A 111 -1.03 12.54 1.47
CA PRO A 111 -0.71 11.13 1.62
C PRO A 111 0.75 10.98 2.05
N TRP A 112 1.01 10.08 3.01
CA TRP A 112 2.35 9.83 3.58
C TRP A 112 2.93 10.92 4.47
N ALA A 113 2.12 11.84 5.00
CA ALA A 113 2.60 12.79 6.01
C ALA A 113 3.42 12.09 7.11
N GLY A 114 4.58 12.66 7.44
CA GLY A 114 5.54 12.07 8.38
C GLY A 114 6.55 11.09 7.75
N ILE A 115 6.53 10.88 6.42
CA ILE A 115 7.54 10.14 5.66
C ILE A 115 8.13 11.07 4.58
N ASP A 116 9.44 10.97 4.33
CA ASP A 116 10.07 11.62 3.17
C ASP A 116 9.61 11.02 1.83
N ALA A 117 9.65 11.85 0.78
CA ALA A 117 9.10 11.49 -0.53
C ALA A 117 9.79 10.27 -1.17
N ASP A 118 11.11 10.14 -0.99
CA ASP A 118 11.88 9.03 -1.55
C ASP A 118 11.45 7.71 -0.92
N ARG A 119 11.33 7.67 0.41
CA ARG A 119 10.85 6.48 1.12
C ARG A 119 9.39 6.18 0.79
N ALA A 120 8.52 7.18 0.71
CA ALA A 120 7.13 6.98 0.31
C ALA A 120 7.03 6.32 -1.07
N GLY A 121 7.86 6.75 -2.03
CA GLY A 121 7.95 6.16 -3.37
C GLY A 121 8.39 4.68 -3.36
N LEU A 122 9.32 4.30 -2.48
CA LEU A 122 9.76 2.91 -2.32
C LEU A 122 8.67 2.04 -1.68
N LEU A 123 8.04 2.53 -0.61
CA LEU A 123 6.97 1.82 0.09
C LEU A 123 5.78 1.55 -0.84
N ALA A 124 5.36 2.57 -1.62
CA ALA A 124 4.26 2.47 -2.57
C ALA A 124 4.50 1.43 -3.68
N GLN A 125 5.74 1.08 -3.99
CA GLN A 125 6.09 0.07 -5.00
C GLN A 125 6.36 -1.31 -4.40
N THR A 126 6.47 -1.41 -3.08
CA THR A 126 6.77 -2.66 -2.39
C THR A 126 5.48 -3.44 -2.13
N PRO A 127 5.35 -4.71 -2.55
CA PRO A 127 4.16 -5.51 -2.24
C PRO A 127 3.86 -5.54 -0.74
N TRP A 128 2.59 -5.47 -0.35
CA TRP A 128 2.19 -5.41 1.06
C TRP A 128 2.77 -6.53 1.93
N GLY A 129 2.85 -7.76 1.41
CA GLY A 129 3.47 -8.88 2.13
C GLY A 129 4.94 -8.66 2.47
N HIS A 130 5.70 -7.99 1.61
CA HIS A 130 7.09 -7.63 1.87
C HIS A 130 7.19 -6.49 2.90
N ASN A 131 6.31 -5.48 2.82
CA ASN A 131 6.22 -4.46 3.87
C ASN A 131 6.00 -5.11 5.24
N ILE A 132 5.04 -6.05 5.35
CA ILE A 132 4.81 -6.83 6.59
C ILE A 132 6.10 -7.51 7.05
N GLN A 133 6.83 -8.19 6.15
CA GLN A 133 8.06 -8.86 6.52
C GLN A 133 9.12 -7.88 7.06
N ILE A 134 9.24 -6.68 6.51
CA ILE A 134 10.20 -5.67 6.95
C ILE A 134 9.86 -5.22 8.38
N PHE A 135 8.68 -4.62 8.60
CA PHE A 135 8.36 -4.04 9.91
C PHE A 135 8.05 -5.09 11.00
N SER A 136 7.85 -6.37 10.64
CA SER A 136 7.67 -7.44 11.63
C SER A 136 8.97 -8.13 12.03
N LYS A 137 10.06 -7.97 11.25
CA LYS A 137 11.34 -8.64 11.50
C LYS A 137 12.50 -7.70 11.80
N CYS A 138 12.41 -6.43 11.42
CA CYS A 138 13.41 -5.42 11.76
C CYS A 138 13.01 -4.72 13.07
N ALA A 139 14.00 -4.50 13.95
CA ALA A 139 13.82 -3.76 15.18
C ALA A 139 13.59 -2.26 14.93
N ASP A 140 14.26 -1.71 13.91
CA ASP A 140 14.14 -0.32 13.49
C ASP A 140 14.49 -0.12 12.00
N LEU A 141 14.36 1.13 11.54
CA LEU A 141 14.64 1.50 10.15
C LEU A 141 16.12 1.34 9.78
N SER A 142 17.07 1.48 10.71
CA SER A 142 18.50 1.34 10.41
C SER A 142 18.85 -0.10 10.06
N GLU A 143 18.25 -1.08 10.77
CA GLU A 143 18.41 -2.50 10.49
C GLU A 143 17.82 -2.89 9.11
N ALA A 144 16.70 -2.27 8.71
CA ALA A 144 16.05 -2.53 7.43
C ALA A 144 16.90 -2.14 6.21
N HIS A 145 17.79 -1.14 6.34
CA HIS A 145 18.70 -0.72 5.28
C HIS A 145 20.05 -1.48 5.30
N GLY A 146 20.35 -2.22 6.37
CA GLY A 146 21.67 -2.80 6.67
C GLY A 146 21.92 -4.25 6.22
N ARG A 147 21.07 -4.82 5.36
CA ARG A 147 21.34 -6.13 4.72
C ARG A 147 21.56 -5.94 3.22
N GLN A 148 22.76 -5.47 2.86
CA GLN A 148 23.33 -5.68 1.53
C GLN A 148 24.36 -6.81 1.60
#